data_AF-A0A497LM99-F1
#
_entry.id   AF-A0A497LM99-F1
#
_cell.length_a   1.000
_cell.length_b   1.000
_cell.length_c   1.000
_cell.angle_alpha   90.00
_cell.angle_beta   90.00
_cell.angle_gamma   90.00
#
_symmetry.space_group_name_H-M   'P 1'
#
loop_
_entity.id
_entity.type
_entity.pdbx_description
1 polymer ?
#
loop_
_entity_poly.entity_id
_entity_poly.type
_entity_poly.pdbx_seq_one_letter_code
_entity_poly.pdbx_strand_id
1 'polypeptide(L)'
;MVVERPTLYFDEPGPENTDETLKAAKRRAEELGITDIVVASTRGETGVRAAELFKGYNVVVVTHVTGFREPGTQEFSEEAAEKIRSLGGKVLTATHAFAGVSRAIRRKFETATPVEVVAQTLRMFGQGTKVCVEIVAMAADAGLIPIDRDVIAIAGTGRGADTAL
;
A
#
# COMPACT_ATOMS: atom_id res chain seq x y z
N MET A 1 -15.26 -18.52 -19.82
CA MET A 1 -13.87 -18.98 -19.65
C MET A 1 -13.67 -19.27 -18.17
N VAL A 2 -13.21 -20.47 -17.82
CA VAL A 2 -12.87 -20.83 -16.43
C VAL A 2 -11.37 -20.62 -16.28
N VAL A 3 -10.95 -19.92 -15.22
CA VAL A 3 -9.54 -19.61 -14.95
C VAL A 3 -9.23 -20.08 -13.54
N GLU A 4 -8.15 -20.84 -13.40
CA GLU A 4 -7.62 -21.28 -12.10
C GLU A 4 -6.34 -20.49 -11.79
N ARG A 5 -6.19 -20.03 -10.54
CA ARG A 5 -5.02 -19.28 -10.09
C ARG A 5 -4.64 -19.67 -8.66
N PRO A 6 -3.34 -19.82 -8.37
CA PRO A 6 -2.89 -20.02 -7.00
C PRO A 6 -3.08 -18.75 -6.16
N THR A 7 -3.42 -18.93 -4.89
CA THR A 7 -3.51 -17.89 -3.86
C THR A 7 -2.72 -18.37 -2.64
N LEU A 8 -1.90 -17.48 -2.06
CA LEU A 8 -1.17 -17.76 -0.84
C LEU A 8 -1.99 -17.26 0.37
N TYR A 9 -2.06 -18.08 1.40
CA TYR A 9 -2.62 -17.71 2.69
C TYR A 9 -1.52 -17.86 3.74
N PHE A 10 -1.35 -16.82 4.56
CA PHE A 10 -0.45 -16.85 5.70
C PHE A 10 -1.25 -17.23 6.95
N ASP A 11 -0.66 -18.05 7.81
CA ASP A 11 -1.32 -18.48 9.06
C ASP A 11 -1.49 -17.30 10.03
N GLU A 12 -0.53 -16.38 10.05
CA GLU A 12 -0.52 -15.20 10.91
C GLU A 12 -0.17 -13.93 10.10
N PRO A 13 -0.73 -12.75 10.45
CA PRO A 13 -0.41 -11.49 9.81
C PRO A 13 0.89 -10.89 10.34
N GLY A 14 1.57 -10.07 9.53
CA GLY A 14 2.75 -9.33 10.00
C GLY A 14 3.94 -9.25 9.05
N PRO A 15 5.04 -8.61 9.49
CA PRO A 15 6.21 -8.33 8.68
C PRO A 15 7.00 -9.55 8.23
N GLU A 16 6.89 -10.69 8.92
CA GLU A 16 7.49 -11.97 8.56
C GLU A 16 7.08 -12.42 7.14
N ASN A 17 5.90 -12.00 6.67
CA ASN A 17 5.35 -12.36 5.37
C ASN A 17 5.83 -11.44 4.23
N THR A 18 6.62 -10.40 4.53
CA THR A 18 6.96 -9.35 3.56
C THR A 18 7.65 -9.90 2.32
N ASP A 19 8.67 -10.72 2.51
CA ASP A 19 9.48 -11.20 1.39
C ASP A 19 8.69 -12.17 0.50
N GLU A 20 7.87 -13.05 1.09
CA GLU A 20 7.02 -13.96 0.32
C GLU A 20 5.87 -13.22 -0.38
N THR A 21 5.28 -12.20 0.26
CA THR A 21 4.27 -11.33 -0.37
C THR A 21 4.85 -10.61 -1.59
N LEU A 22 6.03 -10.00 -1.46
CA LEU A 22 6.70 -9.30 -2.55
C LEU A 22 7.03 -10.25 -3.72
N LYS A 23 7.56 -11.44 -3.43
CA LYS A 23 7.86 -12.45 -4.46
C LYS A 23 6.59 -12.95 -5.16
N ALA A 24 5.51 -13.20 -4.43
CA ALA A 24 4.25 -13.65 -4.99
C ALA A 24 3.62 -12.58 -5.89
N ALA A 25 3.63 -11.33 -5.43
CA ALA A 25 3.20 -10.17 -6.21
C ALA A 25 4.03 -10.03 -7.50
N LYS A 26 5.36 -10.17 -7.41
CA LYS A 26 6.26 -10.11 -8.57
C LYS A 26 5.95 -11.18 -9.62
N ARG A 27 5.78 -12.44 -9.19
CA ARG A 27 5.39 -13.53 -10.10
C ARG A 27 4.06 -13.22 -10.80
N ARG A 28 3.06 -12.77 -10.05
CA ARG A 28 1.75 -12.41 -10.62
C ARG A 28 1.83 -11.23 -11.58
N ALA A 29 2.67 -10.23 -11.29
CA ALA A 29 2.93 -9.09 -12.16
C ALA A 29 3.47 -9.55 -13.51
N GLU A 30 4.43 -10.47 -13.49
CA GLU A 30 5.04 -11.04 -14.70
C GLU A 30 4.05 -11.90 -15.48
N GLU A 31 3.27 -12.75 -14.81
CA GLU A 31 2.23 -13.59 -15.42
C GLU A 31 1.17 -12.78 -16.17
N LEU A 32 0.79 -11.62 -15.64
CA LEU A 32 -0.27 -10.77 -16.18
C LEU A 32 0.26 -9.60 -17.05
N GLY A 33 1.58 -9.40 -17.11
CA GLY A 33 2.17 -8.25 -17.78
C GLY A 33 1.83 -6.90 -17.12
N ILE A 34 1.53 -6.90 -15.82
CA ILE A 34 1.22 -5.68 -15.05
C ILE A 34 2.53 -5.03 -14.61
N THR A 35 2.72 -3.76 -14.96
CA THR A 35 3.96 -3.01 -14.69
C THR A 35 3.79 -1.88 -13.68
N ASP A 36 2.56 -1.60 -13.24
CA ASP A 36 2.23 -0.57 -12.27
C ASP A 36 2.05 -1.21 -10.87
N ILE A 37 2.94 -0.85 -9.94
CA ILE A 37 3.02 -1.44 -8.59
C ILE A 37 2.84 -0.35 -7.55
N VAL A 38 1.90 -0.52 -6.63
CA VAL A 38 1.67 0.40 -5.51
C VAL A 38 1.98 -0.32 -4.21
N VAL A 39 2.87 0.23 -3.37
CA VAL A 39 3.29 -0.40 -2.12
C VAL A 39 3.15 0.53 -0.93
N ALA A 40 2.55 0.06 0.15
CA ALA A 40 2.53 0.78 1.42
C ALA A 40 3.88 0.65 2.15
N SER A 41 4.41 1.75 2.67
CA SER A 41 5.61 1.71 3.51
C SER A 41 5.64 2.88 4.48
N THR A 42 5.59 2.58 5.78
CA THR A 42 5.59 3.63 6.82
C THR A 42 6.97 4.24 7.03
N ARG A 43 8.04 3.41 7.09
CA ARG A 43 9.40 3.85 7.43
C ARG A 43 10.39 3.82 6.26
N GLY A 44 10.01 3.17 5.16
CA GLY A 44 10.86 3.05 3.97
C GLY A 44 11.27 1.62 3.63
N GLU A 45 11.52 0.76 4.62
CA GLU A 45 12.09 -0.58 4.42
C GLU A 45 11.39 -1.42 3.34
N THR A 46 10.07 -1.60 3.44
CA THR A 46 9.27 -2.35 2.44
C THR A 46 9.29 -1.68 1.08
N GLY A 47 9.24 -0.35 1.04
CA GLY A 47 9.28 0.42 -0.20
C GLY A 47 10.62 0.30 -0.93
N VAL A 48 11.74 0.31 -0.20
CA VAL A 48 13.08 0.08 -0.78
C VAL A 48 13.17 -1.33 -1.37
N ARG A 49 12.77 -2.36 -0.60
CA ARG A 49 12.76 -3.75 -1.09
C ARG A 49 11.90 -3.92 -2.34
N ALA A 50 10.72 -3.29 -2.37
CA ALA A 50 9.86 -3.30 -3.54
C ALA A 50 10.52 -2.60 -4.74
N ALA A 51 11.09 -1.41 -4.56
CA ALA A 51 11.79 -0.71 -5.64
C ALA A 51 12.98 -1.52 -6.20
N GLU A 52 13.66 -2.30 -5.36
CA GLU A 52 14.75 -3.19 -5.78
C GLU A 52 14.25 -4.43 -6.54
N LEU A 53 13.16 -5.06 -6.08
CA LEU A 53 12.59 -6.26 -6.70
C LEU A 53 11.88 -5.95 -8.02
N PHE A 54 11.24 -4.79 -8.10
CA PHE A 54 10.45 -4.34 -9.25
C PHE A 54 11.20 -3.30 -10.10
N LYS A 55 12.52 -3.40 -10.22
CA LYS A 55 13.28 -2.51 -11.11
C LYS A 55 12.74 -2.57 -12.54
N GLY A 56 12.55 -1.40 -13.15
CA GLY A 56 11.95 -1.25 -14.49
C GLY A 56 10.42 -1.21 -14.51
N TYR A 57 9.76 -1.36 -13.36
CA TYR A 57 8.31 -1.17 -13.20
C TYR A 57 8.02 0.26 -12.75
N ASN A 58 6.78 0.71 -12.89
CA ASN A 58 6.30 1.93 -12.24
C ASN A 58 5.97 1.62 -10.78
N VAL A 59 6.94 1.80 -9.87
CA VAL A 59 6.75 1.56 -8.44
C VAL A 59 6.37 2.86 -7.72
N VAL A 60 5.20 2.88 -7.12
CA VAL A 60 4.69 3.98 -6.29
C VAL A 60 4.66 3.54 -4.83
N VAL A 61 5.54 4.12 -4.02
CA VAL A 61 5.59 3.90 -2.57
C VAL A 61 4.71 4.93 -1.89
N VAL A 62 3.65 4.47 -1.22
CA VAL A 62 2.73 5.33 -0.47
C VAL A 62 3.07 5.29 1.01
N THR A 63 3.31 6.45 1.59
CA THR A 63 3.73 6.64 2.98
C THR A 63 2.55 6.98 3.88
N HIS A 64 2.79 7.11 5.19
CA HIS A 64 1.82 7.73 6.08
C HIS A 64 1.69 9.24 5.81
N VAL A 65 0.48 9.77 6.00
CA VAL A 65 0.27 11.22 6.06
C VAL A 65 1.18 11.86 7.10
N THR A 66 1.78 13.01 6.77
CA THR A 66 2.53 13.81 7.75
C THR A 66 1.63 14.16 8.94
N GLY A 67 2.12 13.98 10.16
CA GLY A 67 1.31 14.17 11.36
C GLY A 67 0.63 12.90 11.91
N PHE A 68 0.85 11.73 11.29
CA PHE A 68 0.15 10.50 11.69
C PHE A 68 0.47 10.07 13.13
N ARG A 69 1.76 9.97 13.47
CA ARG A 69 2.25 9.61 14.80
C ARG A 69 2.32 10.83 15.72
N GLU A 70 2.96 11.89 15.26
CA GLU A 70 3.17 13.15 15.99
C GLU A 70 2.91 14.34 15.06
N PRO A 71 2.31 15.45 15.54
CA PRO A 71 1.97 16.59 14.67
C PRO A 71 3.18 17.16 13.93
N GLY A 72 3.04 17.36 12.62
CA GLY A 72 4.07 17.98 11.77
C GLY A 72 5.29 17.12 11.44
N THR A 73 5.34 15.86 11.89
CA THR A 73 6.46 14.96 11.61
C THR A 73 6.11 13.89 10.58
N GLN A 74 7.13 13.40 9.88
CA GLN A 74 7.02 12.30 8.94
C GLN A 74 7.88 11.13 9.43
N GLU A 75 7.30 9.93 9.47
CA GLU A 75 7.96 8.70 9.91
C GLU A 75 8.84 8.09 8.81
N PHE A 76 8.58 8.44 7.55
CA PHE A 76 9.30 7.96 6.39
C PHE A 76 10.71 8.55 6.33
N SER A 77 11.74 7.71 6.18
CA SER A 77 13.13 8.15 6.09
C SER A 77 13.44 8.83 4.75
N GLU A 78 14.13 9.97 4.80
CA GLU A 78 14.61 10.63 3.56
C GLU A 78 15.65 9.77 2.83
N GLU A 79 16.51 9.05 3.55
CA GLU A 79 17.46 8.10 2.96
C GLU A 79 16.73 7.01 2.15
N ALA A 80 15.63 6.49 2.69
CA ALA A 80 14.81 5.52 1.98
C ALA A 80 14.14 6.16 0.76
N ALA A 81 13.67 7.41 0.87
CA ALA A 81 13.07 8.14 -0.24
C ALA A 81 14.07 8.36 -1.38
N GLU A 82 15.29 8.81 -1.08
CA GLU A 82 16.39 8.97 -2.04
C GLU A 82 16.74 7.63 -2.70
N LYS A 83 16.86 6.56 -1.92
CA LYS A 83 17.12 5.22 -2.44
C LYS A 83 16.02 4.78 -3.42
N ILE A 84 14.75 4.91 -3.05
CA ILE A 84 13.61 4.57 -3.92
C ILE A 84 13.64 5.38 -5.21
N ARG A 85 13.87 6.70 -5.12
CA ARG A 85 13.95 7.58 -6.31
C ARG A 85 15.13 7.21 -7.21
N SER A 86 16.29 6.87 -6.64
CA SER A 86 17.46 6.42 -7.42
C SER A 86 17.22 5.12 -8.19
N LEU A 87 16.26 4.31 -7.74
CA LEU A 87 15.82 3.07 -8.38
C LEU A 87 14.70 3.31 -9.41
N GLY A 88 14.29 4.57 -9.64
CA GLY A 88 13.20 4.95 -10.54
C GLY A 88 11.80 4.91 -9.91
N GLY A 89 11.71 4.62 -8.61
CA GLY A 89 10.45 4.62 -7.87
C GLY A 89 9.98 6.03 -7.52
N LYS A 90 8.68 6.14 -7.20
CA LYS A 90 8.02 7.37 -6.76
C LYS A 90 7.63 7.23 -5.30
N VAL A 91 7.65 8.33 -4.55
CA VAL A 91 7.20 8.36 -3.14
C VAL A 91 6.03 9.33 -3.03
N LEU A 92 4.90 8.86 -2.51
CA LEU A 92 3.70 9.63 -2.30
C LEU A 92 3.39 9.75 -0.80
N THR A 93 3.37 10.99 -0.31
CA THR A 93 2.85 11.35 1.00
C THR A 93 1.59 12.17 0.79
N ALA A 94 0.43 11.63 1.19
CA ALA A 94 -0.85 12.29 1.03
C ALA A 94 -1.82 11.93 2.17
N THR A 95 -2.99 12.57 2.18
CA THR A 95 -4.04 12.22 3.11
C THR A 95 -4.52 10.79 2.84
N HIS A 96 -4.67 9.99 3.89
CA HIS A 96 -5.20 8.63 3.77
C HIS A 96 -6.66 8.68 3.27
N ALA A 97 -6.93 8.10 2.10
CA ALA A 97 -8.23 8.17 1.42
C ALA A 97 -9.37 7.59 2.28
N PHE A 98 -9.11 6.53 3.04
CA PHE A 98 -10.09 5.93 3.95
C PHE A 98 -9.98 6.44 5.39
N ALA A 99 -9.62 7.72 5.53
CA ALA A 99 -9.61 8.42 6.80
C ALA A 99 -9.89 9.92 6.63
N GLY A 100 -8.90 10.69 6.20
CA GLY A 100 -8.98 12.15 6.09
C GLY A 100 -9.70 12.87 7.24
N VAL A 101 -10.52 13.86 6.87
CA VAL A 101 -11.35 14.63 7.80
C VAL A 101 -12.34 13.72 8.56
N SER A 102 -12.84 12.66 7.92
CA SER A 102 -13.76 11.72 8.55
C SER A 102 -13.17 11.07 9.81
N ARG A 103 -11.85 10.81 9.84
CA ARG A 103 -11.17 10.33 11.05
C ARG A 103 -11.18 11.37 12.17
N ALA A 104 -11.02 12.66 11.85
CA ALA A 104 -11.08 13.73 12.84
C ALA A 104 -12.49 13.84 13.45
N ILE A 105 -13.54 13.79 12.61
CA ILE A 105 -14.94 13.76 13.05
C ILE A 105 -15.19 12.56 13.96
N ARG A 106 -14.81 11.35 13.51
CA ARG A 106 -14.94 10.10 14.27
C ARG A 106 -14.30 10.20 15.66
N ARG A 107 -13.07 10.73 15.75
CA ARG A 107 -12.35 10.88 17.03
C ARG A 107 -12.95 11.96 17.94
N LYS A 108 -13.41 13.08 17.37
CA LYS A 108 -13.92 14.21 18.14
C LYS A 108 -15.32 13.97 18.70
N PHE A 109 -16.17 13.30 17.92
CA PHE A 109 -17.59 13.10 18.23
C PHE A 109 -17.95 11.64 18.54
N GLU A 110 -16.95 10.75 18.56
CA GLU A 110 -17.12 9.31 18.88
C GLU A 110 -18.23 8.65 18.03
N THR A 111 -18.25 8.98 16.74
CA THR A 111 -19.32 8.59 15.81
C THR A 111 -18.79 7.80 14.63
N ALA A 112 -19.68 7.15 13.87
CA ALA A 112 -19.34 6.49 12.61
C ALA A 112 -19.40 7.48 11.43
N THR A 113 -18.57 7.25 10.41
CA THR A 113 -18.60 8.01 9.16
C THR A 113 -18.65 7.05 7.97
N PRO A 114 -19.23 7.43 6.81
CA PRO A 114 -19.32 6.54 5.65
C PRO A 114 -17.95 5.95 5.23
N VAL A 115 -16.90 6.78 5.25
CA VAL A 115 -15.54 6.37 4.92
C VAL A 115 -15.01 5.31 5.89
N GLU A 116 -15.34 5.43 7.18
CA GLU A 116 -14.94 4.42 8.17
C GLU A 116 -15.68 3.09 7.95
N VAL A 117 -16.97 3.12 7.57
CA VAL A 117 -17.74 1.91 7.28
C VAL A 117 -17.09 1.11 6.15
N VAL A 118 -16.68 1.79 5.07
CA VAL A 118 -15.94 1.15 3.96
C VAL A 118 -14.63 0.54 4.47
N ALA A 119 -13.85 1.31 5.25
CA ALA A 119 -12.59 0.83 5.81
C ALA A 119 -12.76 -0.41 6.71
N GLN A 120 -13.77 -0.42 7.58
CA GLN A 120 -14.05 -1.55 8.46
C GLN A 120 -14.56 -2.76 7.69
N THR A 121 -15.35 -2.55 6.63
CA THR A 121 -15.79 -3.62 5.73
C THR A 121 -14.59 -4.32 5.09
N LEU A 122 -13.63 -3.56 4.54
CA LEU A 122 -12.42 -4.13 3.94
C LEU A 122 -11.54 -4.85 4.97
N ARG A 123 -11.51 -4.38 6.22
CA ARG A 123 -10.76 -5.03 7.32
C ARG A 123 -11.31 -6.39 7.72
N MET A 124 -12.53 -6.76 7.31
CA MET A 124 -13.02 -8.13 7.45
C MET A 124 -12.14 -9.13 6.69
N PHE A 125 -11.42 -8.66 5.66
CA PHE A 125 -10.43 -9.43 4.89
C PHE A 125 -8.98 -9.19 5.34
N GLY A 126 -8.77 -8.54 6.50
CA GLY A 126 -7.45 -8.19 7.03
C GLY A 126 -7.07 -6.70 6.86
N GLN A 127 -6.09 -6.22 7.64
CA GLN A 127 -5.64 -4.82 7.56
C GLN A 127 -4.98 -4.53 6.21
N GLY A 128 -4.15 -5.45 5.71
CA GLY A 128 -3.48 -5.31 4.42
C GLY A 128 -4.46 -5.08 3.27
N THR A 129 -5.55 -5.85 3.20
CA THR A 129 -6.60 -5.69 2.16
C THR A 129 -7.16 -4.26 2.13
N LYS A 130 -7.53 -3.72 3.30
CA LYS A 130 -7.99 -2.33 3.39
C LYS A 130 -6.92 -1.35 2.89
N VAL A 131 -5.67 -1.56 3.29
CA VAL A 131 -4.57 -0.66 2.93
C VAL A 131 -4.26 -0.73 1.44
N CYS A 132 -4.27 -1.91 0.81
CA CYS A 132 -4.11 -2.08 -0.64
C CYS A 132 -5.10 -1.20 -1.42
N VAL A 133 -6.37 -1.25 -1.06
CA VAL A 133 -7.40 -0.42 -1.74
C VAL A 133 -7.18 1.08 -1.45
N GLU A 134 -6.80 1.44 -0.22
CA GLU A 134 -6.56 2.84 0.16
C GLU A 134 -5.38 3.47 -0.62
N ILE A 135 -4.25 2.76 -0.72
CA ILE A 135 -3.05 3.29 -1.39
C ILE A 135 -3.22 3.39 -2.91
N VAL A 136 -4.00 2.48 -3.52
CA VAL A 136 -4.33 2.56 -4.95
C VAL A 136 -5.16 3.80 -5.23
N ALA A 137 -6.21 4.07 -4.44
CA ALA A 137 -7.01 5.28 -4.59
C ALA A 137 -6.14 6.54 -4.46
N MET A 138 -5.26 6.58 -3.44
CA MET A 138 -4.32 7.70 -3.26
C MET A 138 -3.36 7.88 -4.44
N ALA A 139 -2.79 6.79 -4.96
CA ALA A 139 -1.86 6.84 -6.09
C ALA A 139 -2.54 7.25 -7.40
N ALA A 140 -3.78 6.80 -7.63
CA ALA A 140 -4.60 7.16 -8.78
C ALA A 140 -4.96 8.65 -8.75
N ASP A 141 -5.45 9.16 -7.62
CA ASP A 141 -5.81 10.57 -7.45
C ASP A 141 -4.59 11.51 -7.62
N ALA A 142 -3.40 11.02 -7.28
CA ALA A 142 -2.14 11.74 -7.48
C ALA A 142 -1.61 11.65 -8.93
N GLY A 143 -2.28 10.92 -9.83
CA GLY A 143 -1.86 10.73 -11.22
C GLY A 143 -0.59 9.89 -11.37
N LEU A 144 -0.24 9.07 -10.38
CA LEU A 144 1.00 8.28 -10.38
C LEU A 144 0.83 6.89 -11.01
N ILE A 145 -0.41 6.43 -11.14
CA ILE A 145 -0.80 5.18 -11.79
C ILE A 145 -1.96 5.44 -12.78
N PRO A 146 -2.12 4.58 -13.81
CA PRO A 146 -3.29 4.58 -14.68
C PRO A 146 -4.59 4.18 -13.95
N ILE A 147 -5.73 4.51 -14.55
CA ILE A 147 -7.07 4.09 -14.09
C ILE A 147 -7.82 3.23 -15.11
N ASP A 148 -7.18 2.96 -16.25
CA ASP A 148 -7.72 2.22 -17.40
C ASP A 148 -7.05 0.84 -17.61
N ARG A 149 -6.15 0.45 -16.70
CA ARG A 149 -5.51 -0.87 -16.68
C ARG A 149 -5.23 -1.34 -15.25
N ASP A 150 -5.00 -2.64 -15.13
CA ASP A 150 -4.76 -3.29 -13.84
C ASP A 150 -3.42 -2.83 -13.21
N VAL A 151 -3.40 -2.79 -11.88
CA VAL A 151 -2.21 -2.49 -11.05
C VAL A 151 -2.10 -3.55 -9.97
N ILE A 152 -0.91 -3.74 -9.40
CA ILE A 152 -0.73 -4.58 -8.21
C ILE A 152 -0.55 -3.70 -6.98
N ALA A 153 -1.33 -3.98 -5.95
CA ALA A 153 -1.27 -3.29 -4.66
C ALA A 153 -0.65 -4.20 -3.60
N ILE A 154 0.31 -3.70 -2.83
CA ILE A 154 1.03 -4.46 -1.81
C ILE A 154 0.99 -3.70 -0.49
N ALA A 155 0.49 -4.33 0.57
CA ALA A 155 0.40 -3.74 1.89
C ALA A 155 0.44 -4.81 2.99
N GLY A 156 0.33 -4.39 4.24
CA GLY A 156 0.40 -5.31 5.37
C GLY A 156 -0.25 -4.83 6.66
N THR A 157 -0.19 -5.70 7.67
CA THR A 157 -0.69 -5.45 9.01
C THR A 157 0.43 -4.96 9.92
N GLY A 158 0.26 -3.76 10.49
CA GLY A 158 1.22 -3.18 11.44
C GLY A 158 2.52 -2.70 10.77
N ARG A 159 3.36 -3.63 10.31
CA ARG A 159 4.61 -3.38 9.56
C ARG A 159 4.79 -4.42 8.47
N GLY A 160 5.61 -4.08 7.48
CA GLY A 160 5.89 -4.99 6.37
C GLY A 160 4.70 -5.13 5.43
N ALA A 161 4.67 -6.25 4.69
CA ALA A 161 3.60 -6.62 3.80
C ALA A 161 3.14 -8.06 4.08
N ASP A 162 1.83 -8.27 4.11
CA ASP A 162 1.21 -9.60 4.24
C ASP A 162 0.06 -9.81 3.25
N THR A 163 -0.22 -8.81 2.41
CA THR A 163 -1.33 -8.82 1.45
C THR A 163 -0.87 -8.21 0.14
N ALA A 164 -1.18 -8.86 -0.98
CA ALA A 164 -1.08 -8.29 -2.32
C ALA A 164 -2.35 -8.60 -3.12
N LEU A 165 -2.85 -7.61 -3.85
CA LEU A 165 -4.05 -7.69 -4.70
C LEU A 165 -3.70 -7.31 -6.14
#